data_AF-A0A2V7HDC5-F1
#
_entry.id   AF-A0A2V7HDC5-F1
#
_cell.length_a   1.000
_cell.length_b   1.000
_cell.length_c   1.000
_cell.angle_alpha   90.00
_cell.angle_beta   90.00
_cell.angle_gamma   90.00
#
_symmetry.space_group_name_H-M   'P 1'
#
loop_
_entity.id
_entity.type
_entity.pdbx_description
1 polymer ?
#
loop_
_entity_poly.entity_id
_entity_poly.type
_entity_poly.pdbx_seq_one_letter_code
_entity_poly.pdbx_strand_id
1 'polypeptide(L)'
;MFENLSLPHLLMVLAVAILVFGPKRIPEIAGSMGKGIREFKRHISEAGRLDSPDESTVSRTESREAPQAPEAPGGGEPRRLL
;
A
#
# COMPACT_ATOMS: atom_id res chain seq x y z
N MET A 1 21.19 -16.14 25.06
CA MET A 1 21.33 -17.06 23.90
C MET A 1 20.50 -16.65 22.66
N PHE A 2 19.75 -15.54 22.67
CA PHE A 2 18.98 -15.06 21.51
C PHE A 2 19.52 -13.76 20.88
N GLU A 3 20.66 -13.25 21.34
CA GLU A 3 21.30 -12.03 20.80
C GLU A 3 21.85 -12.20 19.37
N ASN A 4 21.84 -13.43 18.84
CA ASN A 4 22.30 -13.76 17.48
C ASN A 4 21.23 -13.56 16.39
N LEU A 5 19.96 -13.34 16.75
CA LEU A 5 18.89 -12.94 15.82
C LEU A 5 18.72 -11.42 15.79
N SER A 6 19.83 -10.70 15.95
CA SER A 6 19.84 -9.26 15.81
C SER A 6 19.59 -8.89 14.34
N LEU A 7 18.88 -7.77 14.12
CA LEU A 7 18.62 -7.20 12.78
C LEU A 7 19.84 -7.20 11.83
N PRO A 8 21.09 -6.97 12.29
CA PRO A 8 22.28 -7.06 11.43
C PRO A 8 22.46 -8.40 10.72
N HIS A 9 22.19 -9.52 11.39
CA HIS A 9 22.33 -10.84 10.78
C HIS A 9 21.28 -11.06 9.70
N LEU A 10 20.04 -10.61 9.93
CA LEU A 10 18.97 -10.66 8.93
C LEU A 10 19.31 -9.78 7.71
N LEU A 11 19.87 -8.59 7.93
CA LEU A 11 20.35 -7.71 6.86
C LEU A 11 21.50 -8.34 6.06
N MET A 12 22.43 -9.05 6.72
CA MET A 12 23.51 -9.77 6.03
C MET A 12 22.95 -10.83 5.07
N VAL A 13 21.99 -11.65 5.54
CA VAL A 13 21.35 -12.66 4.70
C VAL A 13 20.56 -12.02 3.56
N LEU A 14 19.84 -10.93 3.84
CA LEU A 14 19.10 -10.18 2.82
C LEU A 14 20.05 -9.58 1.77
N ALA A 15 21.23 -9.09 2.18
CA ALA A 15 22.23 -8.57 1.26
C ALA A 15 22.76 -9.65 0.31
N VAL A 16 23.04 -10.85 0.83
CA VAL A 16 23.44 -12.02 0.00
C VAL A 16 22.30 -12.44 -0.93
N ALA A 17 21.06 -12.48 -0.43
CA ALA A 17 19.88 -12.78 -1.26
C ALA A 17 19.71 -11.75 -2.39
N ILE A 18 19.89 -10.46 -2.10
CA ILE A 18 19.87 -9.39 -3.10
C ILE A 18 21.00 -9.54 -4.11
N LEU A 19 22.18 -10.02 -3.71
CA LEU A 19 23.28 -10.25 -4.64
C LEU A 19 22.99 -11.39 -5.62
N VAL A 20 22.34 -12.46 -5.15
CA VAL A 20 21.98 -13.63 -5.97
C VAL A 20 20.75 -13.36 -6.85
N PHE A 21 19.67 -12.83 -6.26
CA PHE A 21 18.40 -12.61 -6.94
C PHE A 21 18.31 -11.23 -7.61
N GLY A 22 19.12 -10.27 -7.19
CA GLY A 22 19.09 -8.88 -7.65
C GLY A 22 18.12 -8.00 -6.86
N PRO A 23 18.41 -6.69 -6.69
CA PRO A 23 17.58 -5.77 -5.92
C PRO A 23 16.20 -5.51 -6.54
N LYS A 24 16.03 -5.80 -7.84
CA LYS A 24 14.75 -5.64 -8.55
C LYS A 24 13.78 -6.81 -8.32
N ARG A 25 14.27 -8.02 -8.02
CA ARG A 25 13.42 -9.22 -7.89
C ARG A 25 12.69 -9.29 -6.55
N ILE A 26 13.33 -8.85 -5.47
CA ILE A 26 12.70 -8.79 -4.14
C ILE A 26 11.38 -7.98 -4.15
N PRO A 27 11.34 -6.71 -4.61
CA PRO A 27 10.10 -5.93 -4.63
C PRO A 27 9.07 -6.46 -5.63
N GLU A 28 9.51 -7.06 -6.73
CA GLU A 28 8.62 -7.67 -7.74
C GLU A 28 7.84 -8.87 -7.15
N ILE A 29 8.55 -9.76 -6.43
CA ILE A 29 7.95 -10.91 -5.75
C ILE A 29 7.11 -10.44 -4.55
N ALA A 30 7.63 -9.54 -3.73
CA ALA A 30 6.90 -9.00 -2.58
C ALA A 30 5.63 -8.26 -2.98
N GLY A 31 5.62 -7.54 -4.12
CA GLY A 31 4.46 -6.82 -4.62
C GLY A 31 3.32 -7.75 -5.07
N SER A 32 3.64 -8.84 -5.78
CA SER A 32 2.65 -9.84 -6.20
C SER A 32 2.13 -10.66 -5.01
N MET A 33 3.04 -11.12 -4.15
CA MET A 33 2.70 -11.84 -2.91
C MET A 33 1.88 -10.97 -1.95
N GLY A 34 2.24 -9.70 -1.79
CA GLY A 34 1.56 -8.75 -0.91
C GLY A 34 0.11 -8.50 -1.31
N LYS A 35 -0.19 -8.42 -2.62
CA LYS A 35 -1.56 -8.33 -3.12
C LYS A 35 -2.37 -9.57 -2.75
N GLY A 36 -1.82 -10.77 -2.94
CA GLY A 36 -2.47 -12.03 -2.55
C GLY A 36 -2.73 -12.11 -1.05
N ILE A 37 -1.76 -11.71 -0.22
CA ILE A 37 -1.93 -11.64 1.24
C ILE A 37 -3.01 -10.63 1.63
N ARG A 38 -3.08 -9.47 0.96
CA ARG A 38 -4.08 -8.44 1.25
C ARG A 38 -5.49 -8.91 0.92
N GLU A 39 -5.67 -9.58 -0.21
CA GLU A 39 -6.95 -10.21 -0.57
C GLU A 39 -7.30 -11.33 0.39
N PHE A 40 -6.36 -12.23 0.69
CA PHE A 40 -6.55 -13.31 1.67
C PHE A 40 -6.98 -12.78 3.04
N LYS A 41 -6.32 -11.73 3.55
CA LYS A 41 -6.70 -11.07 4.81
C LYS A 41 -8.09 -10.46 4.72
N ARG A 42 -8.47 -9.86 3.59
CA ARG A 42 -9.81 -9.29 3.39
C ARG A 42 -10.89 -10.37 3.45
N HIS A 43 -10.69 -11.49 2.76
CA HIS A 43 -11.62 -12.62 2.77
C HIS A 43 -11.71 -13.28 4.16
N ILE A 44 -10.59 -13.45 4.86
CA ILE A 44 -10.58 -13.96 6.24
C ILE A 44 -11.29 -13.01 7.19
N SER A 45 -11.02 -11.70 7.08
CA SER A 45 -11.70 -10.71 7.91
C SER A 45 -13.20 -10.67 7.63
N GLU A 46 -13.63 -10.84 6.38
CA GLU A 46 -15.05 -10.92 6.01
C GLU A 46 -15.71 -12.21 6.53
N ALA A 47 -15.02 -13.36 6.44
CA ALA A 47 -15.49 -14.63 6.99
C ALA A 47 -15.59 -14.60 8.54
N GLY A 48 -14.63 -13.95 9.21
CA GLY A 48 -14.66 -13.76 10.66
C GLY A 48 -15.66 -12.71 11.15
N ARG A 49 -16.13 -11.83 10.26
CA ARG A 49 -17.13 -10.78 10.56
C ARG A 49 -18.55 -11.31 10.67
N LEU A 50 -18.80 -12.57 10.31
CA LEU A 50 -20.09 -13.24 10.54
C LEU A 50 -20.44 -13.33 12.05
N ASP A 51 -19.45 -13.14 12.94
CA ASP A 51 -19.60 -13.26 14.40
C ASP A 51 -19.49 -11.92 15.16
N SER A 52 -19.24 -10.77 14.51
CA SER A 52 -19.15 -9.46 15.19
C SER A 52 -19.35 -8.27 14.24
N PRO A 53 -20.37 -7.40 14.45
CA PRO A 53 -20.67 -6.30 13.55
C PRO A 53 -20.02 -5.00 14.04
N ASP A 54 -18.69 -4.87 14.00
CA ASP A 54 -18.05 -3.54 13.95
C ASP A 54 -16.54 -3.67 13.65
N GLU A 55 -16.12 -3.26 12.45
CA GLU A 55 -15.10 -2.21 12.30
C GLU A 55 -14.88 -1.90 10.80
N SER A 56 -14.53 -0.65 10.57
CA SER A 56 -14.42 -0.02 9.27
C SER A 56 -12.98 -0.09 8.72
N THR A 57 -12.78 0.48 7.53
CA THR A 57 -11.50 1.06 7.08
C THR A 57 -10.29 0.15 6.78
N VAL A 58 -10.30 -0.57 5.66
CA VAL A 58 -9.03 -0.81 4.90
C VAL A 58 -9.27 -0.71 3.39
N SER A 59 -9.85 0.39 2.90
CA SER A 59 -9.87 0.67 1.45
C SER A 59 -10.06 2.15 1.10
N ARG A 60 -9.27 3.05 1.71
CA ARG A 60 -9.23 4.46 1.28
C ARG A 60 -7.80 5.02 1.32
N THR A 61 -6.86 4.39 0.60
CA THR A 61 -5.51 4.99 0.47
C THR A 61 -4.85 4.87 -0.90
N GLU A 62 -5.43 4.23 -1.93
CA GLU A 62 -4.71 4.08 -3.23
C GLU A 62 -5.44 4.60 -4.47
N SER A 63 -6.41 5.52 -4.34
CA SER A 63 -6.92 6.23 -5.53
C SER A 63 -7.35 7.67 -5.25
N ARG A 64 -6.55 8.42 -4.47
CA ARG A 64 -6.72 9.86 -4.37
C ARG A 64 -5.39 10.56 -4.07
N GLU A 65 -4.45 10.48 -5.01
CA GLU A 65 -3.43 11.53 -5.19
C GLU A 65 -2.85 11.52 -6.60
N ALA A 66 -3.58 12.09 -7.56
CA ALA A 66 -2.96 12.96 -8.54
C ALA A 66 -3.42 14.37 -8.14
N PRO A 67 -2.51 15.31 -7.83
CA PRO A 67 -2.86 16.67 -7.43
C PRO A 67 -3.89 17.28 -8.38
N GLN A 68 -5.05 17.64 -7.84
CA GLN A 68 -5.96 18.57 -8.50
C GLN A 68 -5.23 19.90 -8.62
N ALA A 69 -4.67 20.18 -9.80
CA ALA A 69 -4.42 21.55 -10.21
C ALA A 69 -5.79 22.19 -10.47
N PRO A 70 -6.19 23.24 -9.74
CA PRO A 70 -7.44 23.93 -9.99
C PRO A 70 -7.23 24.89 -11.18
N GLU A 71 -7.34 24.37 -12.40
CA GLU A 71 -7.51 25.22 -13.58
C GLU A 71 -8.94 25.08 -14.09
N ALA A 72 -9.70 26.15 -13.84
CA ALA A 72 -11.12 26.29 -14.00
C ALA A 72 -11.60 26.17 -15.46
N PRO A 73 -12.65 25.37 -15.73
CA PRO A 73 -13.45 25.52 -16.93
C PRO A 73 -14.74 26.30 -16.61
N GLY A 74 -14.82 27.55 -17.08
CA GLY A 74 -16.00 28.40 -16.99
C GLY A 74 -15.58 29.86 -16.94
N GLY A 75 -15.58 30.64 -18.02
CA GLY A 75 -16.60 30.65 -19.06
C GLY A 75 -17.90 31.20 -18.47
N GLY A 76 -17.89 32.46 -18.07
CA GLY A 76 -19.04 33.13 -17.46
C GLY A 76 -18.66 34.50 -16.95
N GLU A 77 -18.55 35.47 -17.87
CA GLU A 77 -18.51 36.89 -17.56
C GLU A 77 -19.59 37.26 -16.53
N PRO A 78 -19.22 37.72 -15.33
CA PRO A 78 -20.19 38.33 -14.44
C PRO A 78 -20.32 39.80 -14.84
N ARG A 79 -21.49 40.13 -15.40
CA ARG A 79 -22.07 41.48 -15.42
C ARG A 79 -21.70 42.26 -14.15
N ARG A 80 -20.68 43.10 -14.28
CA ARG A 80 -20.30 44.24 -13.44
C ARG A 80 -19.59 45.17 -14.41
N LEU A 81 -19.87 46.45 -14.54
CA LEU A 81 -20.75 47.40 -13.88
C LEU A 81 -20.40 48.70 -14.64
N LEU A 82 -21.39 49.51 -15.01
CA LEU A 82 -21.25 50.92 -15.43
C LEU A 82 -20.66 51.19 -16.83
#